data_AF-A0A9P9MGE6-F1
#
_entry.id   AF-A0A9P9MGE6-F1
#
_cell.length_a   1.000
_cell.length_b   1.000
_cell.length_c   1.000
_cell.angle_alpha   90.00
_cell.angle_beta   90.00
_cell.angle_gamma   90.00
#
_symmetry.space_group_name_H-M   'P 1'
#
loop_
_entity.id
_entity.type
_entity.pdbx_description
1 polymer ?
#
loop_
_entity_poly.entity_id
_entity_poly.type
_entity_poly.pdbx_seq_one_letter_code
_entity_poly.pdbx_strand_id
1 'polypeptide(L)'
;MAQPKITLYVDTVSPFGYIAYYLLRNDPVFSKCDITYIPIFLGGLMKMCNNAPPISIKNKGTWIGKERLRWAHLFNIPMAEETPPGFPQMTLTIMRALCALTVLHPGKEGQEVLTKALDALFEASWVQHRKTNEKEVLEDVLVGVLGKEEAGKVLAMAGKEGKETLNKNTDQAFQDGGFGLPYFVATNSKGETECFWGVDHIAQVTEHLGLEKPKMGGWKSVL
;
A
#
# COMPACT_ATOMS: atom_id res chain seq x y z
N MET A 1 16.60 -6.34 22.76
CA MET A 1 16.09 -5.16 22.03
C MET A 1 14.80 -5.55 21.33
N ALA A 2 13.82 -4.65 21.25
CA ALA A 2 12.54 -4.96 20.61
C ALA A 2 12.73 -5.07 19.08
N GLN A 3 11.90 -5.89 18.44
CA GLN A 3 11.86 -5.98 16.97
C GLN A 3 11.40 -4.63 16.38
N PRO A 4 12.11 -4.05 15.39
CA PRO A 4 11.66 -2.83 14.74
C PRO A 4 10.32 -3.05 14.05
N LYS A 5 9.45 -2.04 14.04
CA LYS A 5 8.08 -2.14 13.51
C LYS A 5 7.84 -1.12 12.41
N ILE A 6 7.08 -1.50 11.40
CA ILE A 6 6.65 -0.60 10.31
C ILE A 6 5.16 -0.78 10.11
N THR A 7 4.39 0.30 10.25
CA THR A 7 3.05 0.38 9.67
C THR A 7 3.15 1.07 8.32
N LEU A 8 2.65 0.44 7.27
CA LEU A 8 2.47 1.06 5.96
C LEU A 8 0.97 1.20 5.67
N TYR A 9 0.52 2.43 5.48
CA TYR A 9 -0.81 2.70 4.96
C TYR A 9 -0.85 2.41 3.46
N VAL A 10 -1.88 1.70 2.99
CA VAL A 10 -1.96 1.24 1.59
C VAL A 10 -3.31 1.57 0.95
N ASP A 11 -3.26 1.93 -0.33
CA ASP A 11 -4.40 2.02 -1.25
C ASP A 11 -3.91 1.54 -2.62
N THR A 12 -4.67 0.65 -3.24
CA THR A 12 -4.32 0.04 -4.54
C THR A 12 -4.21 1.06 -5.68
N VAL A 13 -4.76 2.27 -5.49
CA VAL A 13 -4.65 3.38 -6.45
C VAL A 13 -3.29 4.09 -6.44
N SER A 14 -2.43 3.84 -5.45
CA SER A 14 -1.16 4.57 -5.33
C SER A 14 -0.01 3.82 -6.01
N PRO A 15 0.62 4.37 -7.08
CA PRO A 15 1.79 3.74 -7.69
C PRO A 15 2.98 3.72 -6.73
N PHE A 16 3.23 4.80 -6.01
CA PHE A 16 4.30 4.86 -5.02
C PHE A 16 3.97 4.02 -3.77
N GLY A 17 2.68 3.88 -3.45
CA GLY A 17 2.20 2.94 -2.43
C GLY A 17 2.51 1.49 -2.79
N TYR A 18 2.28 1.10 -4.05
CA TYR A 18 2.66 -0.22 -4.56
C TYR A 18 4.17 -0.45 -4.48
N ILE A 19 4.98 0.52 -4.90
CA ILE A 19 6.45 0.43 -4.85
C ILE A 19 6.93 0.23 -3.39
N ALA A 20 6.44 1.04 -2.45
CA ALA A 20 6.75 0.90 -1.03
C ALA A 20 6.32 -0.46 -0.47
N TYR A 21 5.09 -0.89 -0.80
CA TYR A 21 4.57 -2.20 -0.42
C TYR A 21 5.47 -3.33 -0.93
N TYR A 22 5.84 -3.30 -2.20
CA TYR A 22 6.66 -4.32 -2.84
C TYR A 22 8.04 -4.42 -2.20
N LEU A 23 8.68 -3.27 -1.89
CA LEU A 23 9.95 -3.23 -1.18
C LEU A 23 9.84 -3.87 0.20
N LEU A 24 8.87 -3.45 1.01
CA LEU A 24 8.65 -4.04 2.34
C LEU A 24 8.34 -5.54 2.28
N ARG A 25 7.65 -5.98 1.23
CA ARG A 25 7.20 -7.37 1.05
C ARG A 25 8.33 -8.30 0.62
N ASN A 26 9.25 -7.83 -0.22
CA ASN A 26 10.18 -8.67 -0.97
C ASN A 26 11.66 -8.36 -0.72
N ASP A 27 12.02 -7.16 -0.26
CA ASP A 27 13.42 -6.81 -0.04
C ASP A 27 13.92 -7.38 1.31
N PRO A 28 15.00 -8.18 1.32
CA PRO A 28 15.54 -8.78 2.56
C PRO A 28 15.94 -7.78 3.65
N VAL A 29 16.15 -6.50 3.31
CA VAL A 29 16.44 -5.43 4.27
C VAL A 29 15.37 -5.34 5.35
N PHE A 30 14.11 -5.59 5.00
CA PHE A 30 12.98 -5.51 5.91
C PHE A 30 12.62 -6.84 6.57
N SER A 31 13.36 -7.93 6.30
CA SER A 31 13.05 -9.28 6.81
C SER A 31 12.97 -9.40 8.34
N LYS A 32 13.64 -8.50 9.07
CA LYS A 32 13.62 -8.45 10.54
C LYS A 32 12.58 -7.49 11.11
N CYS A 33 11.86 -6.75 10.28
CA CYS A 33 10.82 -5.83 10.73
C CYS A 33 9.50 -6.56 10.98
N ASP A 34 8.76 -6.15 12.01
CA ASP A 34 7.35 -6.51 12.19
C ASP A 34 6.51 -5.52 11.39
N ILE A 35 6.00 -5.95 10.24
CA ILE A 35 5.35 -5.08 9.26
C ILE A 35 3.84 -5.26 9.33
N THR A 36 3.11 -4.16 9.44
CA THR A 36 1.65 -4.11 9.42
C THR A 36 1.20 -3.26 8.24
N TYR A 37 0.34 -3.82 7.39
CA TYR A 37 -0.31 -3.10 6.30
C TYR A 37 -1.71 -2.70 6.73
N ILE A 38 -2.04 -1.41 6.56
CA ILE A 38 -3.35 -0.86 6.90
C ILE A 38 -4.03 -0.31 5.65
N PRO A 39 -5.08 -0.98 5.14
CA PRO A 39 -5.86 -0.46 4.02
C PRO A 39 -6.59 0.83 4.42
N ILE A 40 -6.43 1.89 3.63
CA ILE A 40 -7.10 3.19 3.80
C ILE A 40 -7.77 3.62 2.51
N PHE A 41 -8.59 4.69 2.57
CA PHE A 41 -9.09 5.34 1.37
C PHE A 41 -8.32 6.63 1.11
N LEU A 42 -7.38 6.61 0.15
CA LEU A 42 -6.51 7.76 -0.14
C LEU A 42 -7.30 9.00 -0.56
N GLY A 43 -8.38 8.83 -1.33
CA GLY A 43 -9.28 9.94 -1.68
C GLY A 43 -9.94 10.59 -0.46
N GLY A 44 -10.26 9.80 0.57
CA GLY A 44 -10.77 10.28 1.85
C GLY A 44 -9.71 11.04 2.64
N LEU A 45 -8.50 10.48 2.75
CA LEU A 45 -7.38 11.12 3.44
C LEU A 45 -7.05 12.50 2.83
N MET A 46 -6.90 12.57 1.51
CA MET A 46 -6.62 13.84 0.82
C MET A 46 -7.71 14.88 1.09
N LYS A 47 -8.98 14.48 1.11
CA LYS A 47 -10.10 15.38 1.45
C LYS A 47 -9.99 15.92 2.87
N MET A 48 -9.67 15.07 3.85
CA MET A 48 -9.49 15.49 5.25
C MET A 48 -8.37 16.51 5.41
N CYS A 49 -7.28 16.36 4.65
CA CYS A 49 -6.15 17.28 4.65
C CYS A 49 -6.35 18.53 3.79
N ASN A 50 -7.49 18.69 3.11
CA ASN A 50 -7.69 19.70 2.06
C ASN A 50 -6.58 19.67 0.98
N ASN A 51 -6.08 18.48 0.66
CA ASN A 51 -5.00 18.25 -0.29
C ASN A 51 -5.57 17.97 -1.69
N ALA A 52 -4.98 18.61 -2.71
CA ALA A 52 -5.39 18.39 -4.10
C ALA A 52 -4.78 17.09 -4.64
N PRO A 53 -5.59 16.20 -5.28
CA PRO A 53 -5.06 15.02 -5.93
C PRO A 53 -3.96 15.38 -6.93
N PRO A 54 -2.75 14.78 -6.87
CA PRO A 54 -1.65 15.20 -7.73
C PRO A 54 -1.98 15.16 -9.23
N ILE A 55 -2.81 14.21 -9.66
CA ILE A 55 -3.20 14.07 -11.07
C ILE A 55 -4.05 15.23 -11.59
N SER A 56 -4.74 15.98 -10.71
CA SER A 56 -5.51 17.17 -11.13
C SER A 56 -4.61 18.38 -11.38
N ILE A 57 -3.33 18.32 -11.01
CA ILE A 57 -2.35 19.37 -11.22
C ILE A 57 -1.66 19.15 -12.58
N LYS A 58 -1.86 20.09 -13.50
CA LYS A 58 -1.45 20.05 -14.92
C LYS A 58 -0.12 19.34 -15.22
N ASN A 59 0.93 19.64 -14.46
CA ASN A 59 2.28 19.12 -14.72
C ASN A 59 2.62 17.85 -13.92
N LYS A 60 1.88 17.55 -12.84
CA LYS A 60 2.24 16.46 -11.93
C LYS A 60 1.86 15.09 -12.50
N GLY A 61 0.81 14.97 -13.31
CA GLY A 61 0.46 13.70 -13.94
C GLY A 61 1.58 13.12 -14.80
N THR A 62 2.12 13.93 -15.73
CA THR A 62 3.27 13.55 -16.56
C THR A 62 4.53 13.25 -15.73
N TRP A 63 4.75 14.01 -14.66
CA TRP A 63 5.87 13.76 -13.76
C TRP A 63 5.74 12.42 -13.02
N ILE A 64 4.56 12.15 -12.43
CA ILE A 64 4.26 10.89 -11.72
C ILE A 64 4.41 9.69 -12.65
N GLY A 65 3.91 9.80 -13.88
CA GLY A 65 4.03 8.73 -14.87
C GLY A 65 5.48 8.36 -15.17
N LYS A 66 6.39 9.34 -15.24
CA LYS A 66 7.83 9.09 -15.40
C LYS A 66 8.48 8.58 -14.12
N GLU A 67 8.10 9.16 -12.99
CA GLU A 67 8.77 8.90 -11.72
C GLU A 67 8.47 7.51 -11.16
N ARG A 68 7.24 7.03 -11.29
CA ARG A 68 6.90 5.65 -10.89
C ARG A 68 7.78 4.61 -11.60
N LEU A 69 8.08 4.84 -12.89
CA LEU A 69 8.91 3.93 -13.69
C LEU A 69 10.38 4.00 -13.30
N ARG A 70 10.89 5.19 -12.96
CA ARG A 70 12.26 5.33 -12.45
C ARG A 70 12.48 4.53 -11.18
N TRP A 71 11.56 4.64 -10.22
CA TRP A 71 11.62 3.85 -8.98
C TRP A 71 11.45 2.35 -9.24
N ALA A 72 10.50 1.98 -10.11
CA ALA A 72 10.29 0.59 -10.48
C ALA A 72 11.54 -0.03 -11.12
N HIS A 73 12.17 0.65 -12.07
CA HIS A 73 13.42 0.20 -12.70
C HIS A 73 14.58 0.16 -11.71
N LEU A 74 14.69 1.16 -10.84
CA LEU A 74 15.77 1.23 -9.85
C LEU A 74 15.76 0.03 -8.89
N PHE A 75 14.58 -0.43 -8.49
CA PHE A 75 14.39 -1.54 -7.55
C PHE A 75 13.92 -2.85 -8.19
N ASN A 76 13.87 -2.94 -9.52
CA ASN A 76 13.38 -4.10 -10.27
C ASN A 76 11.96 -4.55 -9.85
N ILE A 77 11.05 -3.59 -9.70
CA ILE A 77 9.66 -3.82 -9.32
C ILE A 77 8.84 -3.98 -10.60
N PRO A 78 8.05 -5.06 -10.75
CA PRO A 78 7.14 -5.22 -11.89
C PRO A 78 6.16 -4.05 -11.97
N MET A 79 6.14 -3.34 -13.09
CA MET A 79 5.22 -2.22 -13.31
C MET A 79 5.06 -1.99 -14.81
N ALA A 80 3.83 -1.80 -15.27
CA ALA A 80 3.57 -1.51 -16.67
C ALA A 80 4.06 -0.10 -17.07
N GLU A 81 4.51 0.05 -18.33
CA GLU A 81 5.02 1.33 -18.87
C GLU A 81 3.96 2.43 -18.93
N GLU A 82 2.69 2.06 -19.11
CA GLU A 82 1.56 2.99 -19.06
C GLU A 82 0.85 2.88 -17.71
N THR A 83 0.10 3.91 -17.33
CA THR A 83 -0.80 3.81 -16.17
C THR A 83 -2.06 3.01 -16.52
N PRO A 84 -2.75 2.41 -15.54
CA PRO A 84 -4.01 1.70 -15.80
C PRO A 84 -5.01 2.58 -16.55
N PRO A 85 -5.75 2.06 -17.53
CA PRO A 85 -6.79 2.82 -18.23
C PRO A 85 -7.79 3.43 -17.24
N GLY A 86 -8.08 4.72 -17.40
CA GLY A 86 -8.96 5.46 -16.50
C GLY A 86 -8.32 5.81 -15.15
N PHE A 87 -6.99 5.78 -15.03
CA PHE A 87 -6.28 6.20 -13.83
C PHE A 87 -6.59 7.67 -13.46
N PRO A 88 -6.87 7.98 -12.18
CA PRO A 88 -6.98 7.06 -11.04
C PRO A 88 -8.33 6.33 -10.99
N GLN A 89 -8.30 5.02 -10.78
CA GLN A 89 -9.51 4.22 -10.58
C GLN A 89 -10.12 4.45 -9.18
N MET A 90 -11.44 4.30 -9.07
CA MET A 90 -12.13 4.35 -7.78
C MET A 90 -11.92 3.04 -7.01
N THR A 91 -11.13 3.07 -5.95
CA THR A 91 -10.75 1.87 -5.17
C THR A 91 -11.63 1.58 -3.96
N LEU A 92 -12.68 2.38 -3.72
CA LEU A 92 -13.49 2.30 -2.50
C LEU A 92 -14.02 0.88 -2.20
N THR A 93 -14.51 0.16 -3.20
CA THR A 93 -15.01 -1.23 -3.04
C THR A 93 -13.88 -2.21 -2.73
N ILE A 94 -12.73 -2.03 -3.38
CA ILE A 94 -11.51 -2.83 -3.17
C ILE A 94 -11.00 -2.63 -1.74
N MET A 95 -10.84 -1.38 -1.30
CA MET A 95 -10.32 -1.04 0.02
C MET A 95 -11.26 -1.49 1.14
N ARG A 96 -12.58 -1.47 0.91
CA ARG A 96 -13.57 -2.07 1.83
C ARG A 96 -13.46 -3.58 1.90
N ALA A 97 -13.25 -4.27 0.78
CA ALA A 97 -13.04 -5.72 0.79
C ALA A 97 -11.76 -6.09 1.55
N LEU A 98 -10.67 -5.35 1.34
CA LEU A 98 -9.42 -5.54 2.11
C LEU A 98 -9.62 -5.29 3.61
N CYS A 99 -10.43 -4.28 4.00
CA CYS A 99 -10.78 -4.07 5.40
C CYS A 99 -11.70 -5.15 5.97
N ALA A 100 -12.64 -5.68 5.18
CA ALA A 100 -13.47 -6.81 5.60
C ALA A 100 -12.63 -8.06 5.83
N LEU A 101 -11.60 -8.27 4.99
CA LEU A 101 -10.64 -9.35 5.14
C LEU A 101 -9.87 -9.27 6.46
N THR A 102 -9.45 -8.08 6.91
CA THR A 102 -8.77 -7.92 8.21
C THR A 102 -9.70 -8.06 9.41
N VAL A 103 -11.00 -7.81 9.24
CA VAL A 103 -12.01 -8.10 10.27
C VAL A 103 -12.24 -9.60 10.38
N LEU A 104 -12.32 -10.30 9.24
CA LEU A 104 -12.55 -11.73 9.18
C LEU A 104 -11.35 -12.55 9.70
N HIS A 105 -10.13 -12.05 9.41
CA HIS A 105 -8.87 -12.63 9.86
C HIS A 105 -8.11 -11.61 10.71
N PRO A 106 -8.37 -11.52 12.02
CA PRO A 106 -7.63 -10.61 12.88
C PRO A 106 -6.22 -11.14 13.21
N GLY A 107 -5.30 -10.24 13.57
CA GLY A 107 -3.96 -10.60 14.04
C GLY A 107 -2.95 -10.91 12.93
N LYS A 108 -1.89 -11.64 13.28
CA LYS A 108 -0.75 -11.88 12.38
C LYS A 108 -1.10 -12.73 11.16
N GLU A 109 -1.87 -13.80 11.36
CA GLU A 109 -2.37 -14.64 10.26
C GLU A 109 -3.20 -13.80 9.26
N GLY A 110 -3.95 -12.82 9.76
CA GLY A 110 -4.66 -11.83 8.95
C GLY A 110 -3.78 -11.02 8.01
N GLN A 111 -2.58 -10.64 8.44
CA GLN A 111 -1.62 -9.93 7.58
C GLN A 111 -1.08 -10.82 6.46
N GLU A 112 -0.94 -12.13 6.69
CA GLU A 112 -0.53 -13.08 5.64
C GLU A 112 -1.63 -13.23 4.57
N VAL A 113 -2.89 -13.30 4.98
CA VAL A 113 -4.02 -13.36 4.03
C VAL A 113 -4.19 -12.01 3.31
N LEU A 114 -4.05 -10.90 4.02
CA LEU A 114 -4.11 -9.55 3.44
C LEU A 114 -3.02 -9.32 2.41
N THR A 115 -1.79 -9.76 2.68
CA THR A 115 -0.68 -9.60 1.74
C THR A 115 -0.89 -10.39 0.47
N LYS A 116 -1.41 -11.63 0.52
CA LYS A 116 -1.79 -12.38 -0.70
C LYS A 116 -2.82 -11.63 -1.55
N ALA A 117 -3.82 -11.01 -0.92
CA ALA A 117 -4.81 -10.22 -1.62
C ALA A 117 -4.22 -8.93 -2.21
N LEU A 118 -3.36 -8.23 -1.47
CA LEU A 118 -2.65 -7.04 -1.95
C LEU A 118 -1.70 -7.37 -3.11
N ASP A 119 -0.91 -8.44 -3.01
CA ASP A 119 -0.02 -8.94 -4.08
C ASP A 119 -0.82 -9.08 -5.39
N ALA A 120 -1.93 -9.82 -5.35
CA ALA A 120 -2.75 -10.06 -6.53
C ALA A 120 -3.47 -8.81 -7.05
N LEU A 121 -3.97 -7.93 -6.17
CA LEU A 121 -4.65 -6.70 -6.57
C LEU A 121 -3.68 -5.65 -7.14
N PHE A 122 -2.48 -5.51 -6.57
CA PHE A 122 -1.46 -4.65 -7.12
C PHE A 122 -0.97 -5.17 -8.47
N GLU A 123 -0.73 -6.47 -8.61
CA GLU A 123 -0.35 -7.06 -9.90
C GLU A 123 -1.46 -6.86 -10.96
N ALA A 124 -2.71 -7.20 -10.61
CA ALA A 124 -3.86 -7.03 -11.48
C ALA A 124 -4.01 -5.57 -11.95
N SER A 125 -3.81 -4.60 -11.05
CA SER A 125 -3.94 -3.17 -11.35
C SER A 125 -2.72 -2.62 -12.10
N TRP A 126 -1.52 -2.69 -11.53
CA TRP A 126 -0.32 -1.95 -11.99
C TRP A 126 0.56 -2.69 -12.99
N VAL A 127 0.33 -3.99 -13.18
CA VAL A 127 1.08 -4.81 -14.14
C VAL A 127 0.18 -5.26 -15.27
N GLN A 128 -1.01 -5.76 -14.94
CA GLN A 128 -1.91 -6.38 -15.93
C GLN A 128 -3.00 -5.41 -16.44
N HIS A 129 -3.16 -4.23 -15.83
CA HIS A 129 -4.20 -3.25 -16.17
C HIS A 129 -5.63 -3.79 -16.14
N ARG A 130 -5.89 -4.81 -15.32
CA ARG A 130 -7.23 -5.31 -15.04
C ARG A 130 -8.02 -4.22 -14.30
N LYS A 131 -9.31 -4.08 -14.61
CA LYS A 131 -10.20 -3.10 -14.00
C LYS A 131 -10.71 -3.59 -12.64
N THR A 132 -9.84 -3.63 -11.64
CA THR A 132 -10.16 -4.17 -10.31
C THR A 132 -11.25 -3.41 -9.57
N ASN A 133 -11.65 -2.23 -10.06
CA ASN A 133 -12.80 -1.49 -9.56
C ASN A 133 -14.16 -2.04 -10.05
N GLU A 134 -14.18 -2.88 -11.09
CA GLU A 134 -15.37 -3.62 -11.53
C GLU A 134 -15.61 -4.82 -10.62
N LYS A 135 -16.87 -5.09 -10.26
CA LYS A 135 -17.24 -6.07 -9.23
C LYS A 135 -16.75 -7.47 -9.60
N GLU A 136 -16.96 -7.86 -10.85
CA GLU A 136 -16.63 -9.19 -11.38
C GLU A 136 -15.12 -9.42 -11.39
N VAL A 137 -14.33 -8.38 -11.69
CA VAL A 137 -12.87 -8.45 -11.68
C VAL A 137 -12.32 -8.52 -10.25
N LEU A 138 -12.88 -7.73 -9.33
CA LEU A 138 -12.50 -7.80 -7.91
C LEU A 138 -12.81 -9.19 -7.33
N GLU A 139 -14.00 -9.73 -7.61
CA GLU A 139 -14.39 -11.06 -7.18
C GLU A 139 -13.44 -12.12 -7.74
N ASP A 140 -13.15 -12.09 -9.04
CA ASP A 140 -12.23 -13.05 -9.67
C ASP A 140 -10.83 -13.02 -9.03
N VAL A 141 -10.26 -11.83 -8.81
CA VAL A 141 -8.94 -11.69 -8.16
C VAL A 141 -8.96 -12.25 -6.74
N LEU A 142 -9.99 -11.93 -5.94
CA LEU A 142 -10.11 -12.44 -4.57
C LEU A 142 -10.35 -13.95 -4.53
N VAL A 143 -11.17 -14.50 -5.43
CA VAL A 143 -11.39 -15.95 -5.55
C VAL A 143 -10.09 -16.66 -5.90
N GLY A 144 -9.27 -16.09 -6.78
CA GLY A 144 -7.98 -16.66 -7.18
C GLY A 144 -7.00 -16.85 -6.01
N VAL A 145 -7.10 -16.03 -4.95
CA VAL A 145 -6.16 -16.09 -3.80
C VAL A 145 -6.78 -16.62 -2.51
N LEU A 146 -8.09 -16.43 -2.29
CA LEU A 146 -8.79 -16.84 -1.07
C LEU A 146 -9.65 -18.10 -1.25
N GLY A 147 -10.01 -18.44 -2.49
CA GLY A 147 -11.05 -19.41 -2.80
C GLY A 147 -12.47 -18.80 -2.74
N LYS A 148 -13.42 -19.49 -3.39
CA LYS A 148 -14.78 -18.98 -3.64
C LYS A 148 -15.58 -18.67 -2.37
N GLU A 149 -15.54 -19.57 -1.39
CA GLU A 149 -16.29 -19.41 -0.14
C GLU A 149 -15.82 -18.18 0.63
N GLU A 150 -14.50 -18.05 0.78
CA GLU A 150 -13.88 -17.01 1.59
C GLU A 150 -14.00 -15.64 0.93
N ALA A 151 -13.77 -15.55 -0.38
CA ALA A 151 -14.02 -14.33 -1.14
C ALA A 151 -15.49 -13.89 -1.04
N GLY A 152 -16.44 -14.84 -1.04
CA GLY A 152 -17.86 -14.58 -0.84
C GLY A 152 -18.17 -13.91 0.52
N LYS A 153 -17.56 -14.40 1.61
CA LYS A 153 -17.69 -13.79 2.95
C LYS A 153 -17.15 -12.37 2.98
N VAL A 154 -15.94 -12.18 2.43
CA VAL A 154 -15.28 -10.85 2.36
C VAL A 154 -16.15 -9.84 1.63
N LEU A 155 -16.67 -10.20 0.45
CA LEU A 155 -17.52 -9.33 -0.36
C LEU A 155 -18.85 -9.01 0.33
N ALA A 156 -19.44 -9.96 1.07
CA ALA A 156 -20.65 -9.73 1.85
C ALA A 156 -20.43 -8.73 3.02
N MET A 157 -19.27 -8.79 3.67
CA MET A 157 -18.90 -7.92 4.79
C MET A 157 -18.39 -6.53 4.34
N ALA A 158 -17.97 -6.38 3.08
CA ALA A 158 -17.38 -5.15 2.57
C ALA A 158 -18.29 -3.91 2.74
N GLY A 159 -19.61 -4.08 2.62
CA GLY A 159 -20.58 -2.98 2.69
C GLY A 159 -20.76 -2.36 4.08
N LYS A 160 -20.50 -3.12 5.14
CA LYS A 160 -20.75 -2.73 6.53
C LYS A 160 -19.46 -2.76 7.34
N GLU A 161 -18.99 -3.95 7.74
CA GLU A 161 -17.78 -4.12 8.55
C GLU A 161 -16.54 -3.56 7.84
N GLY A 162 -16.40 -3.84 6.54
CA GLY A 162 -15.32 -3.30 5.73
C GLY A 162 -15.36 -1.78 5.61
N LYS A 163 -16.55 -1.18 5.51
CA LYS A 163 -16.74 0.28 5.49
C LYS A 163 -16.37 0.93 6.82
N GLU A 164 -16.82 0.36 7.93
CA GLU A 164 -16.54 0.88 9.27
C GLU A 164 -15.04 0.84 9.56
N THR A 165 -14.37 -0.28 9.27
CA THR A 165 -12.92 -0.43 9.42
C THR A 165 -12.15 0.51 8.48
N LEU A 166 -12.58 0.67 7.22
CA LEU A 166 -11.92 1.58 6.28
C LEU A 166 -11.96 3.04 6.76
N ASN A 167 -13.09 3.49 7.32
CA ASN A 167 -13.21 4.83 7.89
C ASN A 167 -12.24 5.00 9.07
N LYS A 168 -12.26 4.07 10.04
CA LYS A 168 -11.36 4.09 11.21
C LYS A 168 -9.89 4.12 10.80
N ASN A 169 -9.50 3.29 9.84
CA ASN A 169 -8.13 3.23 9.33
C ASN A 169 -7.71 4.55 8.66
N THR A 170 -8.61 5.16 7.89
CA THR A 170 -8.35 6.44 7.22
C THR A 170 -8.25 7.57 8.24
N ASP A 171 -9.09 7.56 9.27
CA ASP A 171 -9.02 8.50 10.39
C ASP A 171 -7.71 8.35 11.17
N GLN A 172 -7.26 7.11 11.43
CA GLN A 172 -5.98 6.84 12.06
C GLN A 172 -4.80 7.36 11.23
N ALA A 173 -4.80 7.10 9.92
CA ALA A 173 -3.77 7.62 9.02
C ALA A 173 -3.68 9.15 9.06
N PHE A 174 -4.83 9.83 9.15
CA PHE A 174 -4.88 11.28 9.32
C PHE A 174 -4.31 11.72 10.69
N GLN A 175 -4.68 11.03 11.78
CA GLN A 175 -4.16 11.31 13.13
C GLN A 175 -2.64 11.09 13.24
N ASP A 176 -2.10 10.13 12.51
CA ASP A 176 -0.65 9.88 12.40
C ASP A 176 0.09 10.93 11.54
N GLY A 177 -0.64 11.93 11.03
CA GLY A 177 -0.11 13.03 10.22
C GLY A 177 -0.09 12.74 8.71
N GLY A 178 -0.69 11.64 8.26
CA GLY A 178 -0.74 11.25 6.86
C GLY A 178 -1.53 12.26 6.00
N PHE A 179 -0.99 12.57 4.82
CA PHE A 179 -1.61 13.47 3.84
C PHE A 179 -1.54 12.96 2.39
N GLY A 180 -1.02 11.75 2.22
CA GLY A 180 -0.82 11.07 0.95
C GLY A 180 -0.19 9.69 1.18
N LEU A 181 0.05 8.94 0.10
CA LEU A 181 0.70 7.63 0.17
C LEU A 181 1.93 7.56 -0.74
N PRO A 182 2.94 6.71 -0.41
CA PRO A 182 3.03 5.87 0.80
C PRO A 182 3.29 6.70 2.05
N TYR A 183 2.78 6.24 3.19
CA TYR A 183 3.04 6.85 4.51
C TYR A 183 3.40 5.75 5.50
N PHE A 184 4.57 5.89 6.12
CA PHE A 184 5.16 4.94 7.05
C PHE A 184 5.07 5.48 8.47
N VAL A 185 4.76 4.61 9.42
CA VAL A 185 4.98 4.84 10.86
C VAL A 185 5.97 3.78 11.32
N ALA A 186 7.16 4.22 11.73
CA ALA A 186 8.31 3.36 11.95
C ALA A 186 8.79 3.47 13.40
N THR A 187 8.74 2.36 14.14
CA THR A 187 9.23 2.28 15.52
C THR A 187 10.53 1.50 15.56
N ASN A 188 11.61 2.12 16.00
CA ASN A 188 12.90 1.46 16.09
C ASN A 188 13.01 0.54 17.32
N SER A 189 14.15 -0.15 17.46
CA SER A 189 14.35 -1.12 18.54
C SER A 189 14.46 -0.53 19.95
N LYS A 190 14.58 0.82 20.06
CA LYS A 190 14.56 1.59 21.31
C LYS A 190 13.15 2.05 21.70
N GLY A 191 12.16 1.86 20.83
CA GLY A 191 10.78 2.30 21.04
C GLY A 191 10.50 3.72 20.56
N GLU A 192 11.43 4.35 19.81
CA GLU A 192 11.24 5.68 19.23
C GLU A 192 10.47 5.53 17.91
N THR A 193 9.41 6.33 17.74
CA THR A 193 8.52 6.29 16.57
C THR A 193 8.68 7.56 15.75
N GLU A 194 8.88 7.39 14.44
CA GLU A 194 8.89 8.47 13.46
C GLU A 194 7.98 8.14 12.27
N CYS A 195 7.53 9.17 11.56
CA CYS A 195 6.69 9.04 10.38
C CYS A 195 7.43 9.54 9.13
N PHE A 196 7.24 8.85 8.00
CA PHE A 196 7.89 9.18 6.73
C PHE A 196 6.86 9.14 5.60
N TRP A 197 6.96 10.04 4.62
CA TRP A 197 6.08 10.09 3.47
C TRP A 197 6.87 10.01 2.18
N GLY A 198 6.44 9.14 1.25
CA GLY A 198 7.09 8.96 -0.05
C GLY A 198 8.13 7.83 -0.06
N VAL A 199 8.25 7.17 -1.21
CA VAL A 199 9.24 6.08 -1.38
C VAL A 199 10.68 6.59 -1.42
N ASP A 200 10.85 7.86 -1.78
CA ASP A 200 12.11 8.60 -1.72
C ASP A 200 12.69 8.73 -0.31
N HIS A 201 11.89 8.49 0.73
CA HIS A 201 12.32 8.49 2.13
C HIS A 201 12.66 7.10 2.67
N ILE A 202 12.65 6.05 1.84
CA ILE A 202 12.90 4.68 2.29
C ILE A 202 14.27 4.51 2.96
N ALA A 203 15.28 5.26 2.54
CA ALA A 203 16.59 5.25 3.19
C ALA A 203 16.55 5.84 4.60
N GLN A 204 15.76 6.90 4.84
CA GLN A 204 15.58 7.46 6.18
C GLN A 204 14.82 6.48 7.07
N VAL A 205 13.81 5.78 6.54
CA VAL A 205 13.12 4.69 7.24
C VAL A 205 14.13 3.63 7.69
N THR A 206 15.01 3.17 6.79
CA THR A 206 16.02 2.17 7.16
C THR A 206 17.04 2.69 8.19
N GLU A 207 17.43 3.96 8.11
CA GLU A 207 18.37 4.59 9.04
C GLU A 207 17.77 4.72 10.43
N HIS A 208 16.54 5.24 10.54
CA HIS A 208 15.80 5.33 11.80
C HIS A 208 15.65 3.97 12.49
N LEU A 209 15.35 2.93 11.70
CA LEU A 209 15.20 1.56 12.19
C LEU A 209 16.53 0.84 12.45
N GLY A 210 17.68 1.44 12.09
CA GLY A 210 19.00 0.84 12.25
C GLY A 210 19.24 -0.38 11.36
N LEU A 211 18.61 -0.43 10.18
CA LEU A 211 18.73 -1.54 9.22
C LEU A 211 19.98 -1.38 8.37
N GLU A 212 20.66 -2.49 8.07
CA GLU A 212 21.81 -2.50 7.19
C GLU A 212 21.37 -2.42 5.72
N LYS A 213 21.71 -1.31 5.06
CA LYS A 213 21.42 -1.08 3.65
C LYS A 213 22.41 -1.83 2.74
N PRO A 214 21.94 -2.50 1.66
CA PRO A 214 22.80 -3.04 0.61
C PRO A 214 23.63 -1.93 -0.04
N LYS A 215 24.90 -2.23 -0.36
CA LYS A 215 25.81 -1.26 -1.00
C LYS A 215 25.74 -1.28 -2.54
N MET A 216 24.79 -2.01 -3.11
CA MET A 216 24.65 -2.26 -4.56
C MET A 216 23.18 -2.20 -4.98
N GLY A 217 22.93 -2.15 -6.29
CA GLY A 217 21.57 -2.06 -6.85
C GLY A 217 20.89 -0.72 -6.53
N GLY A 218 19.56 -0.73 -6.47
CA GLY A 218 18.76 0.47 -6.19
C GLY A 218 19.11 1.17 -4.88
N TRP A 219 19.57 0.40 -3.89
CA TRP A 219 20.00 0.94 -2.60
C TRP A 219 21.17 1.91 -2.71
N LYS A 220 22.09 1.73 -3.68
CA LYS A 220 23.20 2.65 -3.90
C LYS A 220 22.75 4.08 -4.24
N SER A 221 21.58 4.22 -4.86
CA SER A 221 21.01 5.52 -5.24
C SER A 221 20.29 6.23 -4.09
N VAL A 222 20.11 5.55 -2.96
CA VAL A 222 19.48 6.10 -1.74
C VAL A 222 20.45 6.05 -0.53
N LEU A 223 21.74 5.79 -0.76
CA LEU A 223 22.81 5.95 0.24
C LEU A 223 23.18 7.41 0.41
#